data_AF-A0A927I2I0-F1
#
_entry.id   AF-A0A927I2I0-F1
#
_cell.length_a   1.000
_cell.length_b   1.000
_cell.length_c   1.000
_cell.angle_alpha   90.00
_cell.angle_beta   90.00
_cell.angle_gamma   90.00
#
_symmetry.space_group_name_H-M   'P 1'
#
loop_
_entity.id
_entity.type
_entity.pdbx_description
1 polymer ?
#
loop_
_entity_poly.entity_id
_entity_poly.type
_entity_poly.pdbx_seq_one_letter_code
_entity_poly.pdbx_strand_id
1 'polypeptide(L)'
;MKETLDHLFESMDKAPTAADHPIFKNAADKEYYETQLMFAYRKLEAGRHHLENVEGMLEKSKAQAMTAMKKHKKPGKNAIASTASMIVNGGSAAGYIHELSAFLAAIRSGLDFLTVAAARTIKGVKAHSVHDLEKMAAKGHTGHVLDAVRAHHAWLAELREYRDEVVHRLVVQAPAEGWLISTKGKTSKTVLPIVVPRKTPERASDTRRSRMTEDLDPPFGLERWESHGAVSLPDGTKEVWNHEVVFTPADSHVPIVELMEYHLSAYQKFSAAIFDAIVSSKFGKAK
;
A
#
# COMPACT_ATOMS: atom_id res chain seq x y z
N MET A 1 4.19 10.97 16.21
CA MET A 1 3.86 11.90 15.10
C MET A 1 3.05 13.11 15.58
N LYS A 2 1.84 12.95 16.14
CA LYS A 2 1.08 14.12 16.62
C LYS A 2 1.91 14.95 17.60
N GLU A 3 2.48 14.31 18.62
CA GLU A 3 3.41 14.93 19.58
C GLU A 3 4.62 15.61 18.91
N THR A 4 5.18 14.99 17.86
CA THR A 4 6.29 15.55 17.06
C THR A 4 5.89 16.82 16.30
N LEU A 5 4.65 16.85 15.81
CA LEU A 5 4.06 18.00 15.11
C LEU A 5 3.71 19.13 16.10
N ASP A 6 3.11 18.78 17.24
CA ASP A 6 2.81 19.72 18.32
C ASP A 6 4.11 20.39 18.82
N HIS A 7 5.19 19.63 19.00
CA HIS A 7 6.51 20.17 19.37
C HIS A 7 7.13 21.08 18.29
N LEU A 8 6.90 20.78 17.01
CA LEU A 8 7.30 21.64 15.89
C LEU A 8 6.52 22.97 15.90
N PHE A 9 5.21 22.94 16.20
CA PHE A 9 4.39 24.16 16.34
C PHE A 9 4.83 25.02 17.54
N GLU A 10 5.03 24.41 18.72
CA GLU A 10 5.61 25.12 19.87
C GLU A 10 6.96 25.79 19.55
N SER A 11 7.78 25.15 18.70
CA SER A 11 9.06 25.68 18.24
C SER A 11 8.89 26.82 17.23
N MET A 12 7.88 26.72 16.36
CA MET A 12 7.51 27.73 15.37
C MET A 12 6.96 29.01 16.03
N ASP A 13 6.17 28.89 17.09
CA ASP A 13 5.67 30.04 17.87
C ASP A 13 6.82 30.89 18.42
N LYS A 14 7.82 30.20 18.99
CA LYS A 14 9.04 30.80 19.55
C LYS A 14 10.00 31.37 18.48
N ALA A 15 9.77 31.11 17.20
CA ALA A 15 10.61 31.61 16.11
C ALA A 15 10.33 33.11 15.81
N PRO A 16 11.36 33.99 15.75
CA PRO A 16 11.17 35.42 15.55
C PRO A 16 10.83 35.76 14.10
N THR A 17 9.94 36.73 13.91
CA THR A 17 9.57 37.32 12.60
C THR A 17 10.38 38.57 12.23
N ALA A 18 11.15 39.13 13.17
CA ALA A 18 11.85 40.42 13.03
C ALA A 18 13.39 40.28 13.08
N ALA A 19 13.94 39.10 12.74
CA ALA A 19 15.38 38.90 12.63
C ALA A 19 15.92 39.43 11.29
N ASP A 20 17.23 39.69 11.18
CA ASP A 20 17.88 39.87 9.88
C ASP A 20 17.74 38.60 9.06
N HIS A 21 16.98 38.68 7.96
CA HIS A 21 16.52 37.54 7.15
C HIS A 21 15.72 36.48 7.94
N PRO A 22 14.49 36.79 8.39
CA PRO A 22 13.66 35.85 9.12
C PRO A 22 13.04 34.83 8.16
N ILE A 23 12.93 33.55 8.58
CA ILE A 23 12.19 32.54 7.79
C ILE A 23 10.72 32.90 7.61
N PHE A 24 10.14 33.56 8.62
CA PHE A 24 8.76 34.00 8.64
C PHE A 24 8.72 35.53 8.55
N LYS A 25 8.15 36.06 7.46
CA LYS A 25 8.07 37.51 7.23
C LYS A 25 7.09 38.22 8.17
N ASN A 26 6.04 37.51 8.59
CA ASN A 26 4.96 38.00 9.45
C ASN A 26 4.16 36.80 10.00
N ALA A 27 3.07 37.06 10.74
CA ALA A 27 2.19 36.02 11.30
C ALA A 27 1.49 35.18 10.22
N ALA A 28 0.91 35.81 9.19
CA ALA A 28 0.25 35.10 8.08
C ALA A 28 1.20 34.13 7.33
N ASP A 29 2.50 34.45 7.29
CA ASP A 29 3.54 33.59 6.72
C ASP A 29 3.90 32.39 7.62
N LYS A 30 3.69 32.50 8.95
CA LYS A 30 3.68 31.34 9.86
C LYS A 30 2.43 30.48 9.66
N GLU A 31 1.24 31.09 9.61
CA GLU A 31 -0.03 30.39 9.39
C GLU A 31 -0.03 29.60 8.06
N TYR A 32 0.54 30.19 6.99
CA TYR A 32 0.74 29.49 5.73
C TYR A 32 1.72 28.31 5.83
N TYR A 33 2.78 28.44 6.64
CA TYR A 33 3.73 27.36 6.91
C TYR A 33 3.08 26.21 7.70
N GLU A 34 2.37 26.55 8.77
CA GLU A 34 1.54 25.63 9.56
C GLU A 34 0.55 24.88 8.68
N THR A 35 -0.10 25.58 7.74
CA THR A 35 -1.01 24.99 6.77
C THR A 35 -0.33 23.90 5.93
N GLN A 36 0.93 24.07 5.50
CA GLN A 36 1.66 23.01 4.80
C GLN A 36 1.86 21.77 5.71
N LEU A 37 2.28 21.98 6.95
CA LEU A 37 2.51 20.90 7.92
C LEU A 37 1.21 20.16 8.27
N MET A 38 0.11 20.89 8.48
CA MET A 38 -1.21 20.35 8.73
C MET A 38 -1.77 19.60 7.52
N PHE A 39 -1.50 20.06 6.29
CA PHE A 39 -1.86 19.31 5.09
C PHE A 39 -1.04 18.03 4.94
N ALA A 40 0.26 18.04 5.23
CA ALA A 40 1.08 16.83 5.29
C ALA A 40 0.57 15.82 6.32
N TYR A 41 0.13 16.29 7.50
CA TYR A 41 -0.47 15.45 8.54
C TYR A 41 -1.84 14.90 8.11
N ARG A 42 -2.75 15.71 7.56
CA ARG A 42 -4.04 15.24 7.01
C ARG A 42 -3.87 14.22 5.88
N LYS A 43 -2.76 14.29 5.13
CA LYS A 43 -2.42 13.27 4.12
C LYS A 43 -1.94 11.95 4.73
N LEU A 44 -1.39 11.94 5.95
CA LEU A 44 -1.23 10.70 6.72
C LEU A 44 -2.59 10.10 7.09
N GLU A 45 -3.51 10.92 7.57
CA GLU A 45 -4.85 10.47 8.00
C GLU A 45 -5.65 9.92 6.81
N ALA A 46 -5.56 10.55 5.64
CA ALA A 46 -6.09 10.00 4.39
C ALA A 46 -5.45 8.65 4.02
N GLY A 47 -4.12 8.50 4.18
CA GLY A 47 -3.43 7.21 4.00
C GLY A 47 -3.92 6.13 4.95
N ARG A 48 -4.16 6.45 6.23
CA ARG A 48 -4.77 5.53 7.20
C ARG A 48 -6.18 5.11 6.78
N HIS A 49 -7.01 6.07 6.40
CA HIS A 49 -8.38 5.80 5.96
C HIS A 49 -8.45 4.82 4.77
N HIS A 50 -7.59 4.98 3.76
CA HIS A 50 -7.56 4.07 2.62
C HIS A 50 -7.05 2.66 3.00
N LEU A 51 -6.13 2.54 3.96
CA LEU A 51 -5.72 1.24 4.51
C LEU A 51 -6.87 0.55 5.26
N GLU A 52 -7.53 1.26 6.17
CA GLU A 52 -8.70 0.79 6.91
C GLU A 52 -9.84 0.34 5.98
N ASN A 53 -10.04 1.04 4.86
CA ASN A 53 -11.00 0.65 3.81
C ASN A 53 -10.61 -0.70 3.17
N VAL A 54 -9.34 -0.90 2.81
CA VAL A 54 -8.84 -2.16 2.22
C VAL A 54 -8.95 -3.33 3.18
N GLU A 55 -8.58 -3.15 4.46
CA GLU A 55 -8.78 -4.16 5.51
C GLU A 55 -10.27 -4.52 5.67
N GLY A 56 -11.12 -3.49 5.73
CA GLY A 56 -12.57 -3.64 5.81
C GLY A 56 -13.19 -4.31 4.57
N MET A 57 -12.57 -4.17 3.39
CA MET A 57 -12.96 -4.91 2.18
C MET A 57 -12.54 -6.39 2.26
N LEU A 58 -11.30 -6.67 2.69
CA LEU A 58 -10.78 -8.04 2.82
C LEU A 58 -11.60 -8.87 3.82
N GLU A 59 -11.94 -8.31 4.99
CA GLU A 59 -12.77 -9.01 5.98
C GLU A 59 -14.22 -9.23 5.50
N LYS A 60 -14.78 -8.29 4.71
CA LYS A 60 -16.09 -8.51 4.04
C LYS A 60 -16.02 -9.65 3.03
N SER A 61 -14.99 -9.69 2.17
CA SER A 61 -14.78 -10.77 1.20
C SER A 61 -14.62 -12.13 1.89
N LYS A 62 -13.83 -12.20 2.97
CA LYS A 62 -13.63 -13.40 3.79
C LYS A 62 -14.93 -13.88 4.46
N ALA A 63 -15.72 -12.96 5.03
CA ALA A 63 -17.02 -13.29 5.61
C ALA A 63 -18.03 -13.80 4.56
N GLN A 64 -18.04 -13.20 3.35
CA GLN A 64 -18.84 -13.65 2.21
C GLN A 64 -18.43 -15.05 1.75
N ALA A 65 -17.14 -15.31 1.56
CA ALA A 65 -16.60 -16.62 1.18
C ALA A 65 -16.98 -17.71 2.20
N MET A 66 -16.77 -17.45 3.49
CA MET A 66 -17.16 -18.36 4.58
C MET A 66 -18.69 -18.63 4.63
N THR A 67 -19.51 -17.63 4.30
CA THR A 67 -20.96 -17.78 4.22
C THR A 67 -21.38 -18.61 3.00
N ALA A 68 -20.72 -18.43 1.86
CA ALA A 68 -20.95 -19.23 0.65
C ALA A 68 -20.55 -20.70 0.89
N MET A 69 -19.40 -20.96 1.53
CA MET A 69 -18.96 -22.32 1.90
C MET A 69 -19.99 -23.03 2.79
N LYS A 70 -20.53 -22.35 3.82
CA LYS A 70 -21.53 -22.92 4.74
C LYS A 70 -22.87 -23.30 4.09
N LYS A 71 -23.22 -22.73 2.93
CA LYS A 71 -24.48 -23.04 2.22
C LYS A 71 -24.42 -24.37 1.47
N HIS A 72 -23.25 -24.92 1.17
CA HIS A 72 -23.12 -26.25 0.57
C HIS A 72 -23.20 -27.37 1.62
N LYS A 73 -24.41 -27.90 1.86
CA LYS A 73 -24.63 -29.09 2.69
C LYS A 73 -24.82 -30.35 1.83
N LYS A 74 -23.84 -31.27 1.95
CA LYS A 74 -23.79 -32.68 1.52
C LYS A 74 -24.14 -32.98 0.05
N PRO A 75 -23.25 -33.68 -0.71
CA PRO A 75 -23.66 -34.26 -1.99
C PRO A 75 -24.77 -35.30 -1.77
N GLY A 76 -25.71 -35.38 -2.71
CA GLY A 76 -26.76 -36.40 -2.70
C GLY A 76 -26.18 -37.80 -2.86
N LYS A 77 -26.84 -38.81 -2.27
CA LYS A 77 -26.29 -40.19 -2.13
C LYS A 77 -25.79 -40.86 -3.42
N ASN A 78 -26.25 -40.42 -4.59
CA ASN A 78 -25.89 -40.99 -5.90
C ASN A 78 -25.21 -39.97 -6.84
N ALA A 79 -24.74 -38.82 -6.33
CA ALA A 79 -24.00 -37.88 -7.16
C ALA A 79 -22.57 -38.39 -7.36
N ILE A 80 -22.19 -38.68 -8.62
CA ILE A 80 -20.80 -38.51 -9.04
C ILE A 80 -20.41 -37.09 -8.60
N ALA A 81 -19.31 -36.96 -7.89
CA ALA A 81 -19.06 -35.79 -7.05
C ALA A 81 -18.66 -34.54 -7.86
N SER A 82 -19.68 -33.92 -8.46
CA SER A 82 -19.67 -32.66 -9.19
C SER A 82 -20.79 -31.78 -8.65
N THR A 83 -20.46 -30.91 -7.70
CA THR A 83 -21.39 -29.96 -7.05
C THR A 83 -20.55 -28.82 -6.44
N ALA A 84 -20.73 -27.55 -6.77
CA ALA A 84 -21.49 -26.95 -7.86
C ALA A 84 -20.89 -25.59 -8.25
N SER A 85 -21.23 -25.09 -9.43
CA SER A 85 -20.97 -23.71 -9.86
C SER A 85 -21.92 -22.70 -9.20
N MET A 86 -21.43 -21.56 -8.70
CA MET A 86 -22.24 -20.34 -8.57
C MET A 86 -21.42 -19.04 -8.45
N ILE A 87 -21.89 -18.01 -9.17
CA ILE A 87 -21.44 -16.59 -9.21
C ILE A 87 -22.66 -15.70 -8.87
N VAL A 88 -22.75 -14.75 -7.93
CA VAL A 88 -21.92 -14.20 -6.82
C VAL A 88 -20.85 -13.10 -7.07
N ASN A 89 -21.07 -12.29 -8.12
CA ASN A 89 -20.60 -10.88 -8.25
C ASN A 89 -20.39 -10.10 -6.93
N GLY A 90 -19.44 -9.15 -6.92
CA GLY A 90 -19.75 -7.83 -6.35
C GLY A 90 -18.64 -6.99 -5.74
N GLY A 91 -17.49 -7.57 -5.36
CA GLY A 91 -16.32 -6.80 -4.91
C GLY A 91 -15.31 -6.65 -6.04
N SER A 92 -15.53 -5.74 -6.98
CA SER A 92 -14.63 -5.61 -8.14
C SER A 92 -13.23 -5.17 -7.71
N ALA A 93 -12.18 -5.71 -8.34
CA ALA A 93 -10.80 -5.33 -8.05
C ALA A 93 -10.53 -3.84 -8.28
N ALA A 94 -11.38 -3.16 -9.06
CA ALA A 94 -11.40 -1.71 -9.18
C ALA A 94 -11.49 -1.00 -7.82
N GLY A 95 -12.12 -1.59 -6.80
CA GLY A 95 -12.13 -1.05 -5.43
C GLY A 95 -10.74 -1.09 -4.79
N TYR A 96 -10.07 -2.25 -4.78
CA TYR A 96 -8.70 -2.36 -4.23
C TYR A 96 -7.70 -1.49 -5.01
N ILE A 97 -7.84 -1.40 -6.34
CA ILE A 97 -7.06 -0.51 -7.20
C ILE A 97 -7.33 0.96 -6.84
N HIS A 98 -8.59 1.34 -6.61
CA HIS A 98 -8.98 2.71 -6.26
C HIS A 98 -8.40 3.11 -4.89
N GLU A 99 -8.59 2.30 -3.86
CA GLU A 99 -8.05 2.59 -2.52
C GLU A 99 -6.51 2.66 -2.53
N LEU A 100 -5.82 1.74 -3.23
CA LEU A 100 -4.36 1.79 -3.35
C LEU A 100 -3.86 3.02 -4.12
N SER A 101 -4.56 3.40 -5.20
CA SER A 101 -4.26 4.60 -5.99
C SER A 101 -4.46 5.87 -5.15
N ALA A 102 -5.58 5.97 -4.43
CA ALA A 102 -5.89 7.09 -3.54
C ALA A 102 -4.92 7.16 -2.35
N PHE A 103 -4.56 6.03 -1.77
CA PHE A 103 -3.51 5.90 -0.75
C PHE A 103 -2.16 6.46 -1.23
N LEU A 104 -1.65 5.97 -2.38
CA LEU A 104 -0.36 6.43 -2.92
C LEU A 104 -0.41 7.91 -3.33
N ALA A 105 -1.53 8.39 -3.86
CA ALA A 105 -1.76 9.81 -4.13
C ALA A 105 -1.77 10.65 -2.83
N ALA A 106 -2.34 10.14 -1.73
CA ALA A 106 -2.30 10.81 -0.44
C ALA A 106 -0.87 10.92 0.09
N ILE A 107 -0.11 9.82 0.14
CA ILE A 107 1.29 9.81 0.63
C ILE A 107 2.17 10.77 -0.20
N ARG A 108 2.11 10.70 -1.54
CA ARG A 108 2.91 11.59 -2.42
C ARG A 108 2.54 13.06 -2.26
N SER A 109 1.25 13.39 -2.20
CA SER A 109 0.79 14.76 -1.94
C SER A 109 1.24 15.25 -0.56
N GLY A 110 1.32 14.36 0.44
CA GLY A 110 1.91 14.66 1.74
C GLY A 110 3.40 15.02 1.67
N LEU A 111 4.19 14.28 0.87
CA LEU A 111 5.60 14.58 0.62
C LEU A 111 5.81 15.95 -0.04
N ASP A 112 4.96 16.34 -0.98
CA ASP A 112 5.05 17.66 -1.62
C ASP A 112 4.82 18.80 -0.60
N PHE A 113 3.83 18.68 0.29
CA PHE A 113 3.60 19.63 1.39
C PHE A 113 4.78 19.69 2.38
N LEU A 114 5.33 18.53 2.78
CA LEU A 114 6.55 18.48 3.60
C LEU A 114 7.74 19.13 2.91
N THR A 115 7.87 18.94 1.59
CA THR A 115 8.95 19.54 0.79
C THR A 115 8.85 21.06 0.82
N VAL A 116 7.67 21.64 0.63
CA VAL A 116 7.48 23.11 0.68
C VAL A 116 7.87 23.66 2.06
N ALA A 117 7.48 23.00 3.15
CA ALA A 117 7.88 23.39 4.50
C ALA A 117 9.39 23.23 4.75
N ALA A 118 9.96 22.10 4.35
CA ALA A 118 11.37 21.78 4.56
C ALA A 118 12.30 22.69 3.72
N ALA A 119 11.95 22.96 2.47
CA ALA A 119 12.71 23.80 1.54
C ALA A 119 12.91 25.22 2.07
N ARG A 120 11.92 25.78 2.77
CA ARG A 120 12.03 27.11 3.40
C ARG A 120 13.14 27.20 4.45
N THR A 121 13.54 26.07 5.06
CA THR A 121 14.67 26.02 6.00
C THR A 121 16.05 26.13 5.33
N ILE A 122 16.11 26.01 4.00
CA ILE A 122 17.34 26.03 3.22
C ILE A 122 17.42 27.35 2.45
N LYS A 123 18.39 28.20 2.80
CA LYS A 123 18.53 29.55 2.25
C LYS A 123 18.61 29.54 0.72
N GLY A 124 17.70 30.26 0.06
CA GLY A 124 17.64 30.41 -1.39
C GLY A 124 16.98 29.27 -2.15
N VAL A 125 16.50 28.22 -1.47
CA VAL A 125 15.84 27.08 -2.11
C VAL A 125 14.34 27.32 -2.25
N LYS A 126 13.79 26.93 -3.40
CA LYS A 126 12.36 26.71 -3.62
C LYS A 126 12.22 25.32 -4.21
N ALA A 127 11.48 24.45 -3.52
CA ALA A 127 11.17 23.10 -3.99
C ALA A 127 9.69 22.82 -3.70
N HIS A 128 9.04 22.17 -4.66
CA HIS A 128 7.64 21.77 -4.55
C HIS A 128 7.47 20.24 -4.61
N SER A 129 8.54 19.50 -4.95
CA SER A 129 8.58 18.04 -4.86
C SER A 129 9.86 17.56 -4.17
N VAL A 130 9.74 16.48 -3.40
CA VAL A 130 10.86 15.88 -2.64
C VAL A 130 12.05 15.52 -3.53
N HIS A 131 11.78 15.26 -4.82
CA HIS A 131 12.78 15.00 -5.84
C HIS A 131 13.78 16.16 -6.06
N ASP A 132 13.38 17.41 -5.81
CA ASP A 132 14.29 18.56 -5.88
C ASP A 132 15.28 18.55 -4.72
N LEU A 133 14.82 18.19 -3.52
CA LEU A 133 15.67 18.03 -2.33
C LEU A 133 16.61 16.81 -2.47
N GLU A 134 16.14 15.71 -3.06
CA GLU A 134 17.00 14.56 -3.39
C GLU A 134 18.10 14.94 -4.39
N LYS A 135 17.79 15.73 -5.43
CA LYS A 135 18.82 16.25 -6.35
C LYS A 135 19.86 17.09 -5.61
N MET A 136 19.46 17.88 -4.61
CA MET A 136 20.41 18.63 -3.78
C MET A 136 21.27 17.69 -2.93
N ALA A 137 20.65 16.75 -2.22
CA ALA A 137 21.36 15.78 -1.38
C ALA A 137 22.36 14.91 -2.18
N ALA A 138 22.01 14.55 -3.43
CA ALA A 138 22.85 13.79 -4.35
C ALA A 138 24.01 14.62 -4.95
N LYS A 139 23.86 15.95 -5.08
CA LYS A 139 24.93 16.88 -5.45
C LYS A 139 25.91 17.18 -4.30
N GLY A 140 25.77 16.51 -3.15
CA GLY A 140 26.64 16.70 -1.99
C GLY A 140 26.26 17.89 -1.10
N HIS A 141 25.10 18.53 -1.30
CA HIS A 141 24.64 19.54 -0.35
C HIS A 141 24.27 18.88 1.00
N THR A 142 24.63 19.53 2.10
CA THR A 142 24.52 19.04 3.48
C THR A 142 23.56 19.87 4.31
N GLY A 143 23.04 19.30 5.40
CA GLY A 143 22.20 19.99 6.38
C GLY A 143 20.99 19.14 6.76
N HIS A 144 20.48 19.33 7.98
CA HIS A 144 19.54 18.42 8.65
C HIS A 144 18.41 17.88 7.74
N VAL A 145 17.76 18.74 6.96
CA VAL A 145 16.69 18.34 6.02
C VAL A 145 17.21 17.45 4.89
N LEU A 146 18.35 17.81 4.28
CA LEU A 146 18.95 17.03 3.19
C LEU A 146 19.53 15.70 3.70
N ASP A 147 19.97 15.66 4.95
CA ASP A 147 20.46 14.46 5.61
C ASP A 147 19.30 13.50 5.93
N ALA A 148 18.15 14.03 6.40
CA ALA A 148 16.91 13.26 6.56
C ALA A 148 16.36 12.72 5.22
N VAL A 149 16.42 13.51 4.15
CA VAL A 149 16.09 13.08 2.77
C VAL A 149 17.03 11.98 2.29
N ARG A 150 18.35 12.13 2.51
CA ARG A 150 19.36 11.12 2.14
C ARG A 150 19.13 9.80 2.86
N ALA A 151 18.79 9.83 4.16
CA ALA A 151 18.50 8.64 4.96
C ALA A 151 17.28 7.84 4.46
N HIS A 152 16.32 8.49 3.78
CA HIS A 152 15.10 7.86 3.27
C HIS A 152 15.09 7.68 1.74
N HIS A 153 16.21 7.95 1.05
CA HIS A 153 16.27 7.97 -0.42
C HIS A 153 15.80 6.67 -1.09
N ALA A 154 16.12 5.50 -0.53
CA ALA A 154 15.69 4.21 -1.09
C ALA A 154 14.16 4.08 -1.16
N TRP A 155 13.47 4.41 -0.07
CA TRP A 155 12.00 4.40 -0.01
C TRP A 155 11.38 5.52 -0.87
N LEU A 156 12.00 6.70 -0.94
CA LEU A 156 11.57 7.78 -1.85
C LEU A 156 11.72 7.38 -3.33
N ALA A 157 12.72 6.57 -3.67
CA ALA A 157 12.86 5.99 -5.00
C ALA A 157 11.75 4.98 -5.28
N GLU A 158 11.56 4.00 -4.40
CA GLU A 158 10.52 2.96 -4.49
C GLU A 158 9.10 3.57 -4.65
N LEU A 159 8.73 4.54 -3.82
CA LEU A 159 7.42 5.20 -3.89
C LEU A 159 7.17 5.93 -5.22
N ARG A 160 8.21 6.38 -5.92
CA ARG A 160 8.08 6.99 -7.26
C ARG A 160 7.79 5.98 -8.35
N GLU A 161 8.13 4.70 -8.16
CA GLU A 161 7.89 3.65 -9.15
C GLU A 161 6.40 3.27 -9.20
N TYR A 162 5.67 3.41 -8.09
CA TYR A 162 4.23 3.17 -8.01
C TYR A 162 3.40 4.38 -8.49
N ARG A 163 3.52 4.74 -9.77
CA ARG A 163 2.63 5.73 -10.43
C ARG A 163 1.27 5.11 -10.80
N ASP A 164 0.26 5.95 -11.01
CA ASP A 164 -1.13 5.50 -11.17
C ASP A 164 -1.29 4.53 -12.37
N GLU A 165 -0.57 4.80 -13.46
CA GLU A 165 -0.49 3.93 -14.65
C GLU A 165 0.08 2.53 -14.38
N VAL A 166 0.88 2.41 -13.31
CA VAL A 166 1.45 1.16 -12.80
C VAL A 166 0.44 0.51 -11.87
N VAL A 167 -0.02 1.21 -10.82
CA VAL A 167 -0.96 0.69 -9.79
C VAL A 167 -2.18 -0.01 -10.41
N HIS A 168 -2.79 0.59 -11.44
CA HIS A 168 -3.96 0.03 -12.13
C HIS A 168 -3.71 -1.30 -12.87
N ARG A 169 -2.46 -1.71 -13.04
CA ARG A 169 -2.04 -2.97 -13.70
C ARG A 169 -1.42 -3.99 -12.74
N LEU A 170 -1.17 -3.58 -11.48
CA LEU A 170 -0.35 -4.33 -10.54
C LEU A 170 -1.14 -5.05 -9.44
N VAL A 171 -2.43 -4.77 -9.26
CA VAL A 171 -3.25 -5.50 -8.29
C VAL A 171 -3.71 -6.83 -8.89
N VAL A 172 -3.13 -7.91 -8.40
CA VAL A 172 -3.55 -9.29 -8.70
C VAL A 172 -4.91 -9.54 -8.06
N GLN A 173 -5.82 -10.09 -8.85
CA GLN A 173 -7.22 -10.18 -8.48
C GLN A 173 -7.58 -11.57 -7.97
N ALA A 174 -8.22 -11.62 -6.82
CA ALA A 174 -9.04 -12.75 -6.40
C ALA A 174 -10.43 -12.62 -7.04
N PRO A 175 -11.01 -13.67 -7.64
CA PRO A 175 -12.45 -13.70 -7.83
C PRO A 175 -13.13 -13.56 -6.46
N ALA A 176 -14.14 -12.69 -6.36
CA ALA A 176 -14.81 -12.38 -5.10
C ALA A 176 -15.42 -13.62 -4.38
N GLU A 177 -15.66 -14.69 -5.13
CA GLU A 177 -16.12 -15.96 -4.63
C GLU A 177 -15.04 -16.84 -4.00
N GLY A 178 -13.76 -16.68 -4.36
CA GLY A 178 -12.70 -17.65 -4.15
C GLY A 178 -12.60 -18.69 -5.27
N TRP A 179 -11.40 -19.24 -5.47
CA TRP A 179 -11.07 -20.17 -6.56
C TRP A 179 -11.61 -21.58 -6.26
N LEU A 180 -12.13 -22.25 -7.28
CA LEU A 180 -12.69 -23.61 -7.21
C LEU A 180 -11.72 -24.59 -7.87
N ILE A 181 -11.18 -25.55 -7.11
CA ILE A 181 -10.31 -26.60 -7.66
C ILE A 181 -10.93 -27.96 -7.37
N SER A 182 -11.19 -28.72 -8.43
CA SER A 182 -11.80 -30.05 -8.35
C SER A 182 -10.80 -31.13 -8.71
N THR A 183 -10.24 -31.79 -7.69
CA THR A 183 -9.29 -32.90 -7.87
C THR A 183 -9.96 -34.19 -7.37
N LYS A 184 -9.96 -35.25 -8.21
CA LYS A 184 -10.49 -36.59 -7.88
C LYS A 184 -11.90 -36.61 -7.27
N GLY A 185 -12.80 -35.76 -7.78
CA GLY A 185 -14.18 -35.66 -7.29
C GLY A 185 -14.35 -34.91 -5.96
N LYS A 186 -13.30 -34.26 -5.43
CA LYS A 186 -13.45 -33.30 -4.33
C LYS A 186 -13.11 -31.90 -4.78
N THR A 187 -14.11 -31.03 -4.73
CA THR A 187 -13.96 -29.60 -4.95
C THR A 187 -13.52 -28.92 -3.66
N SER A 188 -12.30 -28.40 -3.65
CA SER A 188 -11.83 -27.44 -2.66
C SER A 188 -12.19 -26.03 -3.13
N LYS A 189 -12.49 -25.15 -2.18
CA LYS A 189 -12.81 -23.74 -2.41
C LYS A 189 -11.93 -22.89 -1.50
N THR A 190 -11.20 -21.95 -2.07
CA THR A 190 -10.15 -21.23 -1.34
C THR A 190 -10.15 -19.74 -1.66
N VAL A 191 -9.83 -18.91 -0.66
CA VAL A 191 -9.79 -17.45 -0.81
C VAL A 191 -8.40 -17.06 -1.28
N LEU A 192 -8.31 -16.42 -2.44
CA LEU A 192 -7.03 -15.92 -2.94
C LEU A 192 -6.67 -14.60 -2.20
N PRO A 193 -5.40 -14.39 -1.82
CA PRO A 193 -4.97 -13.11 -1.27
C PRO A 193 -4.95 -12.05 -2.37
N ILE A 194 -5.30 -10.81 -2.02
CA ILE A 194 -5.09 -9.65 -2.90
C ILE A 194 -3.63 -9.23 -2.77
N VAL A 195 -2.87 -9.36 -3.86
CA VAL A 195 -1.42 -9.13 -3.86
C VAL A 195 -1.00 -8.11 -4.91
N VAL A 196 0.15 -7.51 -4.68
CA VAL A 196 0.80 -6.51 -5.54
C VAL A 196 2.29 -6.85 -5.66
N PRO A 197 2.92 -6.69 -6.84
CA PRO A 197 4.36 -6.83 -6.98
C PRO A 197 5.15 -6.00 -5.95
N ARG A 198 6.24 -6.57 -5.44
CA ARG A 198 7.23 -5.89 -4.56
C ARG A 198 8.03 -4.79 -5.25
N LYS A 199 8.04 -4.79 -6.58
CA LYS A 199 8.73 -3.82 -7.44
C LYS A 199 7.86 -3.56 -8.66
N THR A 200 7.95 -2.35 -9.22
CA THR A 200 7.30 -2.07 -10.51
C THR A 200 7.90 -2.98 -11.59
N PRO A 201 7.10 -3.86 -12.22
CA PRO A 201 7.59 -4.70 -13.31
C PRO A 201 7.87 -3.86 -14.55
N GLU A 202 8.70 -4.39 -15.45
CA GLU A 202 8.93 -3.78 -16.75
C GLU A 202 7.59 -3.62 -17.51
N ARG A 203 7.47 -2.54 -18.29
CA ARG A 203 6.20 -2.01 -18.81
C ARG A 203 5.38 -3.04 -19.61
N ALA A 204 4.49 -3.75 -18.91
CA ALA A 204 3.50 -4.61 -19.53
C ALA A 204 2.44 -3.77 -20.26
N SER A 205 2.17 -4.12 -21.51
CA SER A 205 1.10 -3.50 -22.30
C SER A 205 -0.24 -4.12 -21.92
N ASP A 206 -1.03 -3.39 -21.15
CA ASP A 206 -2.43 -3.72 -20.88
C ASP A 206 -3.25 -3.59 -22.17
N THR A 207 -3.64 -4.73 -22.74
CA THR A 207 -4.35 -4.84 -24.01
C THR A 207 -5.51 -5.83 -23.88
N ARG A 208 -6.48 -5.75 -24.80
CA ARG A 208 -7.54 -6.75 -24.92
C ARG A 208 -7.01 -8.19 -24.98
N ARG A 209 -5.83 -8.40 -25.59
CA ARG A 209 -5.17 -9.71 -25.71
C ARG A 209 -4.59 -10.20 -24.39
N SER A 210 -3.94 -9.33 -23.61
CA SER A 210 -3.43 -9.73 -22.28
C SER A 210 -4.57 -10.00 -21.29
N ARG A 211 -5.67 -9.24 -21.36
CA ARG A 211 -6.87 -9.50 -20.53
C ARG A 211 -7.58 -10.80 -20.89
N MET A 212 -7.51 -11.24 -22.14
CA MET A 212 -7.98 -12.56 -22.59
C MET A 212 -7.06 -13.73 -22.17
N THR A 213 -5.99 -13.47 -21.42
CA THR A 213 -5.10 -14.50 -20.85
C THR A 213 -5.10 -14.47 -19.31
N GLU A 214 -6.13 -13.87 -18.68
CA GLU A 214 -6.27 -13.79 -17.22
C GLU A 214 -6.72 -15.12 -16.55
N ASP A 215 -7.21 -16.10 -17.33
CA ASP A 215 -7.61 -17.44 -16.86
C ASP A 215 -6.41 -18.38 -16.56
N LEU A 216 -5.34 -17.85 -15.94
CA LEU A 216 -4.19 -18.63 -15.50
C LEU A 216 -4.49 -19.37 -14.19
N ASP A 217 -4.04 -20.63 -14.10
CA ASP A 217 -4.07 -21.45 -12.89
C ASP A 217 -2.64 -21.93 -12.55
N PRO A 218 -1.99 -21.40 -11.49
CA PRO A 218 -2.47 -20.33 -10.59
C PRO A 218 -2.53 -18.95 -11.27
N PRO A 219 -3.34 -18.01 -10.75
CA PRO A 219 -3.31 -16.62 -11.19
C PRO A 219 -1.93 -15.98 -11.03
N PHE A 220 -1.57 -15.07 -11.93
CA PHE A 220 -0.28 -14.38 -11.90
C PHE A 220 0.00 -13.74 -10.53
N GLY A 221 1.20 -13.96 -9.99
CA GLY A 221 1.61 -13.43 -8.67
C GLY A 221 1.17 -14.26 -7.46
N LEU A 222 0.49 -15.39 -7.67
CA LEU A 222 0.18 -16.38 -6.65
C LEU A 222 0.88 -17.72 -6.90
N GLU A 223 1.23 -18.40 -5.81
CA GLU A 223 1.66 -19.79 -5.81
C GLU A 223 0.55 -20.67 -5.24
N ARG A 224 0.42 -21.90 -5.76
CA ARG A 224 -0.57 -22.87 -5.32
C ARG A 224 0.07 -24.03 -4.57
N TRP A 225 -0.37 -24.23 -3.34
CA TRP A 225 -0.13 -25.45 -2.56
C TRP A 225 -1.40 -26.31 -2.53
N GLU A 226 -1.25 -27.61 -2.80
CA GLU A 226 -2.34 -28.58 -2.89
C GLU A 226 -1.98 -29.81 -2.07
N SER A 227 -2.84 -30.16 -1.10
CA SER A 227 -2.61 -31.25 -0.14
C SER A 227 -3.77 -32.24 -0.16
N HIS A 228 -3.45 -33.53 -0.02
CA HIS A 228 -4.39 -34.63 -0.15
C HIS A 228 -4.23 -35.65 0.98
N GLY A 229 -5.30 -35.90 1.72
CA GLY A 229 -5.42 -37.06 2.61
C GLY A 229 -6.20 -38.16 1.92
N ALA A 230 -5.63 -39.36 1.77
CA ALA A 230 -6.31 -40.53 1.22
C ALA A 230 -6.22 -41.73 2.17
N VAL A 231 -7.32 -42.47 2.29
CA VAL A 231 -7.41 -43.75 3.02
C VAL A 231 -7.60 -44.86 1.98
N SER A 232 -6.93 -45.99 2.17
CA SER A 232 -7.22 -47.20 1.40
C SER A 232 -8.17 -48.07 2.22
N LEU A 233 -9.33 -48.37 1.65
CA LEU A 233 -10.34 -49.24 2.23
C LEU A 233 -9.94 -50.73 2.07
N PRO A 234 -10.51 -51.67 2.86
CA PRO A 234 -10.13 -53.08 2.84
C PRO A 234 -10.36 -53.80 1.50
N ASP A 235 -11.21 -53.25 0.62
CA ASP A 235 -11.48 -53.72 -0.74
C ASP A 235 -10.44 -53.23 -1.78
N GLY A 236 -9.46 -52.42 -1.35
CA GLY A 236 -8.47 -51.77 -2.21
C GLY A 236 -8.89 -50.41 -2.76
N THR A 237 -10.12 -49.94 -2.50
CA THR A 237 -10.61 -48.64 -2.94
C THR A 237 -9.89 -47.51 -2.22
N LYS A 238 -9.39 -46.51 -2.95
CA LYS A 238 -8.76 -45.31 -2.36
C LYS A 238 -9.76 -44.17 -2.25
N GLU A 239 -10.20 -43.87 -1.04
CA GLU A 239 -11.04 -42.72 -0.74
C GLU A 239 -10.17 -41.52 -0.35
N VAL A 240 -10.25 -40.43 -1.13
CA VAL A 240 -9.67 -39.14 -0.73
C VAL A 240 -10.56 -38.55 0.36
N TRP A 241 -10.10 -38.51 1.62
CA TRP A 241 -10.88 -37.97 2.74
C TRP A 241 -10.69 -36.45 2.90
N ASN A 242 -9.49 -35.92 2.66
CA ASN A 242 -9.20 -34.48 2.65
C ASN A 242 -8.59 -34.02 1.31
N HIS A 243 -8.99 -32.83 0.86
CA HIS A 243 -8.39 -32.10 -0.26
C HIS A 243 -8.35 -30.62 0.14
N GLU A 244 -7.16 -30.09 0.33
CA GLU A 244 -6.90 -28.71 0.75
C GLU A 244 -6.11 -27.98 -0.32
N VAL A 245 -6.48 -26.74 -0.61
CA VAL A 245 -5.79 -25.87 -1.56
C VAL A 245 -5.58 -24.52 -0.90
N VAL A 246 -4.33 -24.08 -0.87
CA VAL A 246 -3.91 -22.79 -0.34
C VAL A 246 -3.22 -22.02 -1.45
N PHE A 247 -3.53 -20.74 -1.58
CA PHE A 247 -2.76 -19.83 -2.43
C PHE A 247 -2.00 -18.84 -1.56
N THR A 248 -0.70 -18.71 -1.83
CA THR A 248 0.19 -17.77 -1.18
C THR A 248 0.65 -16.71 -2.18
N PRO A 249 1.05 -15.50 -1.75
CA PRO A 249 1.80 -14.59 -2.61
C PRO A 249 3.05 -15.30 -3.15
N ALA A 250 3.34 -15.15 -4.44
CA ALA A 250 4.64 -15.52 -4.99
C ALA A 250 5.74 -14.58 -4.45
N ASP A 251 7.00 -15.01 -4.41
CA ASP A 251 8.13 -14.21 -3.89
C ASP A 251 8.22 -12.78 -4.46
N SER A 252 7.82 -12.61 -5.72
CA SER A 252 7.79 -11.32 -6.42
C SER A 252 6.69 -10.36 -5.96
N HIS A 253 5.78 -10.79 -5.09
CA HIS A 253 4.58 -10.08 -4.65
C HIS A 253 4.47 -10.00 -3.12
N VAL A 254 3.59 -9.10 -2.65
CA VAL A 254 3.17 -8.92 -1.25
C VAL A 254 1.65 -8.80 -1.16
N PRO A 255 1.02 -9.18 -0.04
CA PRO A 255 -0.32 -8.74 0.29
C PRO A 255 -0.44 -7.21 0.18
N ILE A 256 -1.57 -6.73 -0.35
CA ILE A 256 -1.83 -5.29 -0.52
C ILE A 256 -1.71 -4.50 0.80
N VAL A 257 -2.13 -5.10 1.92
CA VAL A 257 -2.03 -4.51 3.26
C VAL A 257 -0.57 -4.32 3.68
N GLU A 258 0.30 -5.32 3.48
CA GLU A 258 1.74 -5.25 3.82
C GLU A 258 2.42 -4.07 3.08
N LEU A 259 2.10 -3.87 1.79
CA LEU A 259 2.61 -2.73 1.01
C LEU A 259 2.14 -1.38 1.58
N MET A 260 0.85 -1.28 1.90
CA MET A 260 0.25 -0.04 2.42
C MET A 260 0.76 0.28 3.83
N GLU A 261 0.83 -0.69 4.73
CA GLU A 261 1.44 -0.55 6.06
C GLU A 261 2.91 -0.09 5.97
N TYR A 262 3.69 -0.71 5.07
CA TYR A 262 5.08 -0.34 4.83
C TYR A 262 5.23 1.11 4.40
N HIS A 263 4.55 1.55 3.34
CA HIS A 263 4.67 2.94 2.87
C HIS A 263 4.08 3.94 3.87
N LEU A 264 3.03 3.57 4.61
CA LEU A 264 2.44 4.42 5.66
C LEU A 264 3.41 4.58 6.85
N SER A 265 4.07 3.51 7.29
CA SER A 265 5.09 3.51 8.34
C SER A 265 6.33 4.30 7.93
N ALA A 266 6.77 4.13 6.68
CA ALA A 266 7.91 4.86 6.13
C ALA A 266 7.61 6.35 5.94
N TYR A 267 6.40 6.73 5.50
CA TYR A 267 5.95 8.12 5.50
C TYR A 267 5.91 8.70 6.92
N GLN A 268 5.42 7.96 7.92
CA GLN A 268 5.46 8.40 9.32
C GLN A 268 6.90 8.66 9.82
N LYS A 269 7.84 7.76 9.51
CA LYS A 269 9.26 7.94 9.87
C LYS A 269 9.88 9.14 9.16
N PHE A 270 9.60 9.30 7.87
CA PHE A 270 10.11 10.42 7.07
C PHE A 270 9.59 11.77 7.57
N SER A 271 8.27 11.95 7.78
CA SER A 271 7.75 13.25 8.22
C SER A 271 8.26 13.62 9.62
N ALA A 272 8.40 12.64 10.53
CA ALA A 272 9.02 12.87 11.83
C ALA A 272 10.48 13.34 11.69
N ALA A 273 11.29 12.65 10.87
CA ALA A 273 12.67 13.06 10.59
C ALA A 273 12.76 14.46 9.94
N ILE A 274 11.80 14.84 9.10
CA ILE A 274 11.70 16.20 8.54
C ILE A 274 11.34 17.22 9.62
N PHE A 275 10.39 16.93 10.51
CA PHE A 275 10.04 17.83 11.61
C PHE A 275 11.22 18.05 12.56
N ASP A 276 11.89 16.97 12.98
CA ASP A 276 13.08 17.03 13.83
C ASP A 276 14.23 17.79 13.14
N ALA A 277 14.39 17.63 11.83
CA ALA A 277 15.36 18.38 11.04
C ALA A 277 15.03 19.88 10.95
N ILE A 278 13.76 20.24 10.80
CA ILE A 278 13.31 21.65 10.81
C ILE A 278 13.59 22.29 12.18
N VAL A 279 13.23 21.62 13.28
CA VAL A 279 13.52 22.09 14.65
C VAL A 279 15.03 22.19 14.89
N SER A 280 15.80 21.19 14.48
CA SER A 280 17.27 21.17 14.61
C SER A 280 17.96 22.31 13.82
N SER A 281 17.42 22.66 12.64
CA SER A 281 17.87 23.83 11.86
C SER A 281 17.56 25.17 12.55
N LYS A 282 16.79 25.17 13.64
CA LYS A 282 16.24 26.35 14.32
C LYS A 282 15.52 27.29 13.37
N PHE A 283 14.79 26.72 12.41
CA PHE A 283 14.21 27.44 11.28
C PHE A 283 15.28 28.27 10.53
N GLY A 284 16.29 27.58 10.00
CA GLY A 284 17.32 28.16 9.12
C GLY A 284 18.19 29.25 9.74
N LYS A 285 18.18 29.42 11.07
CA LYS A 285 19.10 30.35 11.74
C LYS A 285 20.53 29.84 11.62
N ALA A 286 21.35 30.57 10.86
CA ALA A 286 22.80 30.47 11.03
C ALA A 286 23.18 30.78 12.49
N LYS A 287 24.17 30.05 13.01
CA LYS A 287 24.88 30.45 14.24
C LYS A 287 25.74 31.68 13.96
#